data_AF-A0A7X1ZI13-F1
#
_entry.id   AF-A0A7X1ZI13-F1
#
_cell.length_a   1.000
_cell.length_b   1.000
_cell.length_c   1.000
_cell.angle_alpha   90.00
_cell.angle_beta   90.00
_cell.angle_gamma   90.00
#
_symmetry.space_group_name_H-M   'P 1'
#
loop_
_entity.id
_entity.type
_entity.pdbx_description
1 polymer ?
#
loop_
_entity_poly.entity_id
_entity_poly.type
_entity_poly.pdbx_seq_one_letter_code
_entity_poly.pdbx_strand_id
1 'polypeptide(L)' 'MKAKQTEQKEIARIKLSDNQELVATLVDDEKLDIRVWLNSERYSGPFKEG' A
#
# COMPACT_ATOMS: atom_id res chain seq x y z
N MET A 1 16.13 -20.90 -10.33
CA MET A 1 16.30 -20.13 -9.07
C MET A 1 14.91 -19.70 -8.61
N LYS A 2 14.48 -20.00 -7.38
CA LYS A 2 13.22 -19.46 -6.83
C LYS A 2 13.46 -17.99 -6.49
N ALA A 3 12.70 -17.08 -7.07
CA ALA A 3 12.72 -15.68 -6.66
C ALA A 3 12.26 -15.60 -5.19
N LYS A 4 13.00 -14.88 -4.34
CA LYS A 4 12.55 -14.56 -2.98
C LYS A 4 11.27 -13.73 -3.13
N GLN A 5 10.15 -14.26 -2.64
CA GLN A 5 8.90 -13.50 -2.58
C GLN A 5 9.06 -12.45 -1.49
N THR A 6 8.98 -11.16 -1.86
CA THR A 6 9.01 -10.06 -0.90
C THR A 6 7.79 -10.15 0.01
N GLU A 7 8.01 -10.17 1.32
CA GLU A 7 6.95 -10.15 2.31
C GLU A 7 6.47 -8.71 2.52
N GLN A 8 5.16 -8.51 2.51
CA GLN A 8 4.54 -7.20 2.69
C GLN A 8 3.46 -7.31 3.76
N LYS A 9 3.55 -6.44 4.78
CA LYS A 9 2.63 -6.40 5.90
C LYS A 9 2.06 -5.00 6.05
N GLU A 10 0.76 -4.84 5.82
CA GLU A 10 0.06 -3.60 6.17
C GLU A 10 0.11 -3.40 7.69
N ILE A 11 0.55 -2.22 8.13
CA ILE A 11 0.65 -1.87 9.55
C ILE A 11 -0.26 -0.71 9.95
N ALA A 12 -0.70 0.10 8.98
CA ALA A 12 -1.67 1.15 9.22
C ALA A 12 -2.44 1.52 7.94
N ARG A 13 -3.69 1.95 8.14
CA ARG A 13 -4.56 2.51 7.10
C ARG A 13 -5.35 3.67 7.69
N ILE A 14 -5.26 4.82 7.05
CA ILE A 14 -5.90 6.07 7.51
C ILE A 14 -6.75 6.61 6.37
N LYS A 15 -8.05 6.83 6.62
CA LYS A 15 -8.92 7.48 5.63
C LYS A 15 -8.49 8.93 5.42
N LEU A 16 -8.23 9.33 4.18
CA LEU A 16 -7.91 10.71 3.80
C LEU A 16 -9.14 11.43 3.23
N SER A 17 -9.91 10.71 2.40
CA SER A 17 -11.19 11.17 1.84
C SER A 17 -12.08 9.97 1.54
N ASP A 18 -13.26 10.18 0.95
CA ASP A 18 -14.18 9.08 0.62
C ASP A 18 -13.59 8.05 -0.34
N ASN A 19 -12.67 8.49 -1.21
CA ASN A 19 -12.09 7.66 -2.26
C ASN A 19 -10.57 7.46 -2.07
N GLN A 20 -9.99 7.89 -0.95
CA GLN A 20 -8.55 7.82 -0.72
C GLN A 20 -8.21 7.44 0.72
N GLU A 21 -7.23 6.56 0.85
CA GLU A 21 -6.68 6.12 2.13
C GLU A 21 -5.15 6.22 2.07
N LEU A 22 -4.50 6.59 3.17
CA LEU A 22 -3.06 6.46 3.33
C LEU A 22 -2.77 5.09 3.92
N VAL A 23 -1.99 4.27 3.22
CA VAL A 23 -1.64 2.92 3.65
C VAL A 23 -0.14 2.88 3.93
N ALA A 24 0.23 2.34 5.09
CA ALA A 24 1.60 2.08 5.48
C ALA A 24 1.85 0.57 5.51
N THR A 25 2.87 0.14 4.77
CA THR A 25 3.24 -1.27 4.59
C THR A 25 4.69 -1.46 4.98
N LEU A 26 4.97 -2.43 5.83
CA LEU A 26 6.31 -2.88 6.13
C LEU A 26 6.70 -3.97 5.11
N VAL A 27 7.83 -3.77 4.44
CA VAL A 27 8.34 -4.63 3.37
C VAL A 27 9.60 -5.33 3.85
N ASP A 28 9.58 -6.67 3.81
CA ASP A 28 10.64 -7.56 4.31
C ASP A 28 11.10 -7.23 5.74
N ASP A 29 10.22 -6.67 6.58
CA ASP A 29 10.54 -6.13 7.92
C ASP A 29 11.66 -5.06 7.94
N GLU A 30 12.04 -4.53 6.78
CA GLU A 30 13.19 -3.65 6.60
C GLU A 30 12.80 -2.24 6.12
N LYS A 31 11.76 -2.13 5.30
CA LYS A 31 11.39 -0.86 4.64
C LYS A 31 9.94 -0.48 4.94
N LEU A 32 9.71 0.79 5.20
CA LEU A 32 8.37 1.35 5.32
C LEU A 32 7.96 1.98 3.98
N ASP A 33 6.98 1.39 3.31
CA ASP A 33 6.28 1.95 2.16
C ASP A 33 5.04 2.71 2.66
N ILE A 34 4.90 3.98 2.28
CA ILE A 34 3.74 4.80 2.60
C ILE A 34 3.17 5.28 1.28
N ARG A 35 1.91 4.91 0.99
CA ARG A 35 1.30 5.22 -0.30
C ARG A 35 -0.19 5.52 -0.17
N VAL A 36 -0.69 6.38 -1.04
CA VAL A 36 -2.13 6.61 -1.17
C VAL A 36 -2.76 5.43 -1.90
N TRP A 37 -3.81 4.87 -1.32
CA TRP A 37 -4.69 3.90 -1.93
C TRP A 37 -5.93 4.61 -2.47
N LEU A 38 -6.21 4.42 -3.75
CA LEU A 38 -7.44 4.92 -4.36
C LEU A 38 -8.53 3.86 -4.25
N ASN A 39 -9.74 4.29 -3.90
CA ASN A 39 -10.95 3.50 -3.95
C ASN A 39 -11.96 4.18 -4.87
N SER A 40 -12.18 3.60 -6.05
CA SER A 40 -13.18 4.03 -7.02
C SER A 40 -13.84 2.83 -7.67
N GLU A 41 -15.01 3.00 -8.28
CA GLU A 41 -15.72 1.92 -8.97
C GLU A 41 -14.91 1.27 -10.10
N ARG A 42 -13.99 2.03 -10.72
CA ARG A 42 -13.19 1.58 -11.87
C ARG A 42 -11.79 1.09 -11.48
N TYR A 43 -11.32 1.44 -10.28
CA TYR A 43 -9.98 1.11 -9.80
C TYR A 43 -9.93 1.15 -8.27
N SER A 44 -9.44 0.07 -7.67
CA SER A 44 -9.03 0.02 -6.26
C SER A 44 -7.59 -0.47 -6.21
N GLY A 45 -6.70 0.34 -5.64
CA GLY A 45 -5.27 0.02 -5.67
C GLY A 45 -4.33 1.14 -5.25
N PRO A 46 -3.03 0.86 -5.17
CA PRO A 46 -2.01 1.82 -4.82
C PRO A 46 -1.85 2.88 -5.93
N PHE A 47 -1.88 4.15 -5.55
CA PHE A 47 -1.55 5.24 -6.47
C PHE A 47 -0.10 5.12 -6.94
N LYS A 48 0.14 5.21 -8.24
CA LYS A 48 1.47 4.90 -8.82
C LYS A 48 2.57 5.87 -8.40
N GLU A 49 2.22 7.06 -7.92
CA GLU A 49 3.15 8.04 -7.36
C GLU A 49 3.11 7.94 -5.83
N GLY A 50 4.25 7.58 -5.23
CA GLY A 50 4.41 7.40 -3.79
C GLY A 50 5.75 6.75 -3.47
#